data_AF-A0A6J5GPD0-F1
#
_entry.id   AF-A0A6J5GPD0-F1
#
_cell.length_a   1.000
_cell.length_b   1.000
_cell.length_c   1.000
_cell.angle_alpha   90.00
_cell.angle_beta   90.00
_cell.angle_gamma   90.00
#
_symmetry.space_group_name_H-M   'P 1'
#
loop_
_entity.id
_entity.type
_entity.pdbx_description
1 polymer ?
#
loop_
_entity_poly.entity_id
_entity_poly.type
_entity_poly.pdbx_seq_one_letter_code
_entity_poly.pdbx_strand_id
1 'polypeptide(L)'
;MSRKPTHDVPVPVLARHDNWSSGTPTQPYAISLPWNIQSNPQTTTVAVAVAGNDIFVAQLYTAKVDVYDARTGQAVCYMTPVASVGNTSGWVDVYLDISAARRENGEYVVLLKDDVRAKILMYRWTP
;
A
#
# COMPACT_ATOMS: atom_id res chain seq x y z
N MET A 1 -31.41 14.74 21.55
CA MET A 1 -29.95 14.63 21.31
C MET A 1 -29.72 14.59 19.82
N SER A 2 -29.30 15.70 19.22
CA SER A 2 -29.02 15.77 17.78
C SER A 2 -27.69 15.06 17.51
N ARG A 3 -27.68 14.04 16.64
CA ARG A 3 -26.44 13.42 16.17
C ARG A 3 -25.64 14.52 15.47
N LYS A 4 -24.40 14.76 15.93
CA LYS A 4 -23.43 15.55 15.18
C LYS A 4 -23.33 14.98 13.76
N PRO A 5 -23.25 15.81 12.71
CA PRO A 5 -22.88 15.35 11.39
C PRO A 5 -21.57 14.59 11.49
N THR A 6 -21.51 13.40 10.91
CA THR A 6 -20.26 12.68 10.72
C THR A 6 -19.37 13.57 9.86
N HIS A 7 -18.38 14.22 10.45
CA HIS A 7 -17.31 14.83 9.67
C HIS A 7 -16.72 13.72 8.79
N ASP A 8 -16.66 13.96 7.47
CA ASP A 8 -15.89 13.16 6.53
C ASP A 8 -14.49 12.97 7.12
N VAL A 9 -14.22 11.79 7.69
CA VAL A 9 -12.89 11.48 8.21
C VAL A 9 -11.98 11.49 6.98
N PRO A 10 -10.99 12.39 6.89
CA PRO A 10 -10.12 12.43 5.73
C PRO A 10 -9.48 11.06 5.55
N VAL A 11 -9.74 10.42 4.42
CA VAL A 11 -9.11 9.15 4.05
C VAL A 11 -7.74 9.46 3.42
N PRO A 12 -6.72 8.61 3.61
CA PRO A 12 -5.46 8.76 2.88
C PRO A 12 -5.72 8.67 1.37
N VAL A 13 -5.01 9.50 0.61
CA VAL A 13 -5.14 9.56 -0.85
C VAL A 13 -3.80 9.24 -1.50
N LEU A 14 -3.82 8.32 -2.46
CA LEU A 14 -2.73 8.10 -3.40
C LEU A 14 -3.06 8.86 -4.69
N ALA A 15 -2.27 9.86 -5.03
CA ALA A 15 -2.43 10.65 -6.24
C ALA A 15 -1.20 10.52 -7.14
N ARG A 16 -1.43 10.42 -8.45
CA ARG A 16 -0.38 10.57 -9.45
C ARG A 16 -0.44 11.97 -10.00
N HIS A 17 0.72 12.63 -10.05
CA HIS A 17 0.89 13.88 -10.74
C HIS A 17 1.98 13.73 -11.79
N ASP A 18 1.61 13.95 -13.04
CA ASP A 18 2.53 14.01 -14.16
C ASP A 18 3.07 15.42 -14.31
N ASN A 19 4.30 15.54 -14.81
CA ASN A 19 4.98 16.82 -15.00
C ASN A 19 5.09 17.65 -13.71
N TRP A 20 5.26 16.99 -12.56
CA TRP A 20 5.27 17.64 -11.24
C TRP A 20 6.16 18.90 -11.19
N SER A 21 7.37 18.80 -11.74
CA SER A 21 8.36 19.87 -11.70
C SER A 21 8.22 20.91 -12.82
N SER A 22 7.23 20.81 -13.72
CA SER A 22 7.06 21.77 -14.83
C SER A 22 6.43 23.09 -14.41
N GLY A 23 5.87 23.17 -13.18
CA GLY A 23 5.01 24.27 -12.75
C GLY A 23 3.56 24.16 -13.25
N THR A 24 3.27 23.14 -14.07
CA THR A 24 1.93 22.84 -14.62
C THR A 24 1.61 21.35 -14.49
N PRO A 25 1.57 20.81 -13.25
CA PRO A 25 1.30 19.39 -13.04
C PRO A 25 -0.12 19.04 -13.50
N THR A 26 -0.25 17.88 -14.15
CA THR A 26 -1.54 17.27 -14.45
C THR A 26 -1.77 16.12 -13.48
N GLN A 27 -2.99 15.94 -12.97
CA GLN A 27 -3.33 14.84 -12.07
C GLN A 27 -4.21 13.82 -12.81
N PRO A 28 -3.65 12.72 -13.34
CA PRO A 28 -4.45 11.73 -14.06
C PRO A 28 -5.46 11.01 -13.18
N TYR A 29 -5.09 10.75 -11.91
CA TYR A 29 -5.97 10.08 -10.96
C TYR A 29 -5.65 10.42 -9.50
N ALA A 30 -6.63 10.20 -8.64
CA ALA A 30 -6.49 10.08 -7.20
C ALA A 30 -7.33 8.91 -6.70
N ILE A 31 -6.78 8.15 -5.75
CA ILE A 31 -7.38 6.95 -5.17
C ILE A 31 -7.56 7.19 -3.68
N SER A 32 -8.79 7.04 -3.20
CA SER A 32 -9.05 6.92 -1.77
C SER A 32 -8.56 5.56 -1.29
N LEU A 33 -7.53 5.53 -0.45
CA LEU A 33 -6.98 4.30 0.07
C LEU A 33 -7.86 3.72 1.19
N PRO A 34 -7.81 2.39 1.42
CA PRO A 34 -8.54 1.77 2.53
C PRO A 34 -8.22 2.44 3.87
N TRP A 35 -9.27 2.84 4.59
CA TRP A 35 -9.18 3.50 5.89
C TRP A 35 -10.35 3.12 6.78
N ASN A 36 -10.06 2.45 7.89
CA ASN A 36 -11.05 2.11 8.91
C ASN A 36 -10.39 1.94 10.28
N ILE A 37 -10.39 3.01 11.08
CA ILE A 37 -9.84 3.01 12.45
C ILE A 37 -10.78 2.37 13.50
N GLN A 38 -12.01 2.02 13.11
CA GLN A 38 -12.98 1.33 13.97
C GLN A 38 -12.89 -0.20 13.85
N SER A 39 -12.23 -0.71 12.81
CA SER A 39 -11.96 -2.14 12.64
C SER A 39 -10.88 -2.65 13.59
N ASN A 40 -10.88 -3.96 13.86
CA ASN A 40 -9.86 -4.65 14.63
C ASN A 40 -9.37 -5.90 13.87
N PRO A 41 -8.13 -5.93 13.34
CA PRO A 41 -7.15 -4.82 13.36
C PRO A 41 -7.61 -3.62 12.53
N GLN A 42 -7.09 -2.43 12.82
CA GLN A 42 -7.40 -1.22 12.05
C GLN A 42 -6.89 -1.36 10.61
N THR A 43 -7.64 -0.82 9.66
CA THR A 43 -7.21 -0.70 8.27
C THR A 43 -6.61 0.68 8.06
N THR A 44 -5.29 0.76 8.02
CA THR A 44 -4.56 2.02 7.76
C THR A 44 -3.41 1.74 6.81
N THR A 45 -3.24 2.58 5.80
CA THR A 45 -2.10 2.52 4.87
C THR A 45 -0.98 3.43 5.35
N VAL A 46 0.27 3.01 5.18
CA VAL A 46 1.43 3.64 5.83
C VAL A 46 2.62 3.87 4.89
N ALA A 47 2.82 2.98 3.92
CA ALA A 47 4.00 3.02 3.06
C ALA A 47 3.64 2.68 1.62
N VAL A 48 4.39 3.26 0.67
CA VAL A 48 4.21 3.08 -0.77
C VAL A 48 5.54 2.79 -1.44
N ALA A 49 5.55 1.83 -2.36
CA ALA A 49 6.65 1.60 -3.28
C ALA A 49 6.11 1.54 -4.71
N VAL A 50 6.94 1.90 -5.68
CA VAL A 50 6.61 1.86 -7.12
C VAL A 50 7.68 1.05 -7.83
N ALA A 51 7.29 0.11 -8.67
CA ALA A 51 8.21 -0.60 -9.55
C ALA A 51 7.49 -0.92 -10.87
N GLY A 52 8.18 -0.71 -12.00
CA GLY A 52 7.58 -0.93 -13.31
C GLY A 52 6.28 -0.13 -13.49
N ASN A 53 5.19 -0.84 -13.78
CA ASN A 53 3.86 -0.24 -13.99
C ASN A 53 2.95 -0.40 -12.76
N ASP A 54 3.50 -0.75 -11.60
CA ASP A 54 2.72 -1.14 -10.42
C ASP A 54 3.11 -0.32 -9.18
N ILE A 55 2.10 -0.01 -8.37
CA ILE A 55 2.21 0.66 -7.07
C ILE A 55 1.81 -0.33 -5.99
N PHE A 56 2.67 -0.47 -4.99
CA PHE A 56 2.49 -1.35 -3.84
C PHE A 56 2.23 -0.50 -2.60
N VAL A 57 1.09 -0.70 -1.95
CA VAL A 57 0.66 0.08 -0.77
C VAL A 57 0.52 -0.85 0.43
N ALA A 58 1.31 -0.62 1.48
CA ALA A 58 1.31 -1.45 2.68
C ALA A 58 0.32 -0.94 3.73
N GLN A 59 -0.33 -1.88 4.41
CA GLN A 59 -1.13 -1.64 5.60
C GLN A 59 -0.34 -1.89 6.88
N LEU A 60 -0.51 -1.01 7.87
CA LEU A 60 0.21 -1.03 9.16
C LEU A 60 0.00 -2.34 9.93
N TYR A 61 -1.25 -2.73 10.18
CA TYR A 61 -1.57 -3.80 11.13
C TYR A 61 -1.79 -5.17 10.51
N THR A 62 -2.10 -5.25 9.22
CA THR A 62 -2.43 -6.50 8.53
C THR A 62 -1.28 -7.03 7.67
N ALA A 63 -0.24 -6.22 7.45
CA ALA A 63 0.81 -6.41 6.43
C ALA A 63 0.27 -6.76 5.04
N LYS A 64 -0.99 -6.43 4.77
CA LYS A 64 -1.57 -6.53 3.44
C LYS A 64 -0.89 -5.50 2.54
N VAL A 65 -0.48 -5.94 1.37
CA VAL A 65 0.04 -5.07 0.32
C VAL A 65 -0.99 -5.03 -0.80
N ASP A 66 -1.67 -3.90 -0.94
CA ASP A 66 -2.58 -3.64 -2.06
C ASP A 66 -1.76 -3.23 -3.30
N VAL A 67 -2.12 -3.75 -4.48
CA VAL A 67 -1.42 -3.48 -5.74
C VAL A 67 -2.33 -2.71 -6.68
N TYR A 68 -1.80 -1.63 -7.24
CA TYR A 68 -2.50 -0.77 -8.20
C TYR A 68 -1.68 -0.59 -9.48
N ASP A 69 -2.34 -0.52 -10.63
CA ASP A 69 -1.69 -0.15 -11.88
C ASP A 69 -1.35 1.34 -11.85
N ALA A 70 -0.07 1.68 -11.98
CA ALA A 70 0.46 3.04 -11.89
C ALA A 70 0.04 3.95 -13.06
N ARG A 71 -0.51 3.37 -14.12
CA ARG A 71 -0.95 4.13 -15.31
C ARG A 71 -2.36 4.65 -15.15
N THR A 72 -3.20 3.87 -14.48
CA THR A 72 -4.65 4.07 -14.42
C THR A 72 -5.18 4.28 -13.00
N GLY A 73 -4.41 3.90 -11.98
CA GLY A 73 -4.83 3.89 -10.59
C GLY A 73 -5.81 2.77 -10.22
N GLN A 74 -6.05 1.82 -11.13
CA GLN A 74 -6.96 0.71 -10.89
C GLN A 74 -6.33 -0.32 -9.95
N ALA A 75 -7.13 -0.86 -9.04
CA ALA A 75 -6.71 -1.97 -8.19
C ALA A 75 -6.50 -3.24 -9.04
N VAL A 76 -5.39 -3.94 -8.81
CA VAL A 76 -4.99 -5.15 -9.54
C VAL A 76 -5.23 -6.37 -8.67
N CYS A 77 -4.55 -6.45 -7.52
CA CYS A 77 -4.65 -7.55 -6.58
C CYS A 77 -4.16 -7.11 -5.19
N TYR A 78 -3.94 -8.07 -4.29
CA TYR A 78 -3.25 -7.85 -3.04
C TYR A 78 -2.43 -9.07 -2.62
N MET A 79 -1.48 -8.86 -1.71
CA MET A 79 -0.66 -9.91 -1.09
C MET A 79 -0.81 -9.86 0.44
N THR A 80 -0.82 -11.03 1.08
CA THR A 80 -0.85 -11.18 2.54
C THR A 80 0.12 -12.27 2.99
N PRO A 81 0.56 -12.28 4.27
CA PRO A 81 1.38 -13.35 4.80
C PRO A 81 0.69 -14.72 4.66
N VAL A 82 1.44 -15.72 4.20
CA VAL A 82 0.96 -17.11 4.00
C VAL A 82 1.67 -18.10 4.94
N ALA A 83 1.35 -19.38 4.83
CA ALA A 83 1.82 -20.41 5.75
C ALA A 83 3.35 -20.52 5.84
N SER A 84 4.08 -20.25 4.75
CA SER A 84 5.55 -20.25 4.73
C SER A 84 6.19 -19.22 5.68
N VAL A 85 5.43 -18.21 6.10
CA VAL A 85 5.85 -17.19 7.07
C VAL A 85 5.00 -17.21 8.35
N GLY A 86 4.17 -18.24 8.54
CA GLY A 86 3.32 -18.46 9.71
C GLY A 86 1.90 -17.91 9.63
N ASN A 87 1.41 -17.50 8.46
CA ASN A 87 0.10 -16.84 8.27
C ASN A 87 -0.07 -15.57 9.10
N THR A 88 1.02 -14.84 9.34
CA THR A 88 1.07 -13.77 10.34
C THR A 88 2.20 -12.80 10.02
N SER A 89 2.05 -11.58 10.53
CA SER A 89 3.05 -10.53 10.54
C SER A 89 2.97 -9.76 11.86
N GLY A 90 3.99 -8.97 12.14
CA GLY A 90 3.94 -7.80 13.00
C GLY A 90 3.44 -6.57 12.23
N TRP A 91 3.95 -5.41 12.64
CA TRP A 91 3.55 -4.11 12.10
C TRP A 91 4.50 -3.61 11.02
N VAL A 92 3.94 -2.81 10.12
CA VAL A 92 4.64 -1.96 9.13
C VAL A 92 4.53 -0.51 9.61
N ASP A 93 5.39 -0.09 10.53
CA ASP A 93 5.18 1.13 11.32
C ASP A 93 6.11 2.29 10.97
N VAL A 94 6.84 2.22 9.84
CA VAL A 94 7.59 3.34 9.27
C VAL A 94 7.17 3.61 7.83
N TYR A 95 7.15 4.89 7.44
CA TYR A 95 6.66 5.37 6.15
C TYR A 95 7.36 4.79 4.90
N LEU A 96 8.57 4.24 5.03
CA LEU A 96 9.38 3.69 3.94
C LEU A 96 9.69 2.20 4.11
N ASP A 97 8.91 1.49 4.93
CA ASP A 97 9.11 0.07 5.25
C ASP A 97 8.71 -0.91 4.13
N ILE A 98 8.52 -0.40 2.91
CA ILE A 98 8.27 -1.21 1.72
C ILE A 98 9.25 -0.82 0.62
N SER A 99 9.81 -1.82 -0.05
CA SER A 99 10.53 -1.64 -1.30
C SER A 99 10.08 -2.67 -2.33
N ALA A 100 10.12 -2.31 -3.60
CA ALA A 100 9.71 -3.18 -4.70
C ALA A 100 10.74 -3.11 -5.83
N ALA A 101 11.04 -4.25 -6.42
CA ALA A 101 11.88 -4.35 -7.60
C ALA A 101 11.25 -5.31 -8.62
N ARG A 102 11.21 -4.89 -9.88
CA ARG A 102 10.82 -5.75 -11.00
C ARG A 102 12.05 -6.45 -11.56
N ARG A 103 11.97 -7.76 -11.74
CA ARG A 103 12.99 -8.60 -12.37
C ARG A 103 12.75 -8.67 -13.88
N GLU A 104 13.79 -9.03 -14.63
CA GLU A 104 13.74 -9.12 -16.10
C GLU A 104 12.68 -10.10 -16.60
N ASN A 105 12.41 -11.17 -15.84
CA ASN A 105 11.38 -12.16 -16.16
C ASN A 105 9.94 -11.70 -15.84
N GLY A 106 9.75 -10.44 -15.44
CA GLY A 106 8.45 -9.88 -15.09
C GLY A 106 8.00 -10.12 -13.65
N GLU A 107 8.74 -10.90 -12.86
CA GLU A 107 8.45 -11.10 -11.43
C GLU A 107 8.79 -9.84 -10.63
N TYR A 108 7.94 -9.49 -9.68
CA TYR A 108 8.19 -8.48 -8.66
C TYR A 108 8.64 -9.13 -7.37
N VAL A 109 9.68 -8.56 -6.77
CA VAL A 109 10.11 -8.83 -5.40
C VAL A 109 9.74 -7.62 -4.56
N VAL A 110 8.89 -7.84 -3.56
CA VAL A 110 8.44 -6.79 -2.63
C VAL A 110 8.90 -7.15 -1.22
N LEU A 111 9.68 -6.27 -0.62
CA LEU A 111 10.19 -6.43 0.74
C LEU A 111 9.40 -5.53 1.68
N LEU A 112 8.95 -6.08 2.80
CA LEU A 112 8.11 -5.41 3.77
C LEU A 112 8.60 -5.66 5.20
N LYS A 113 8.74 -4.60 6.01
CA LYS A 113 9.10 -4.75 7.44
C LYS A 113 8.07 -5.57 8.19
N ASP A 114 8.55 -6.37 9.12
CA ASP A 114 7.76 -7.04 10.15
C ASP A 114 8.41 -6.74 11.51
N ASP A 115 7.95 -5.66 12.15
CA ASP A 115 8.58 -5.12 13.37
C ASP A 115 8.56 -6.11 14.54
N VAL A 116 7.36 -6.59 14.89
CA VAL A 116 7.14 -7.48 16.04
C VAL A 116 7.92 -8.79 15.93
N ARG A 117 8.21 -9.25 14.71
CA ARG A 117 8.93 -10.50 14.46
C ARG A 117 10.38 -10.30 14.03
N ALA A 118 10.87 -9.06 14.03
CA ALA A 118 12.24 -8.69 13.67
C ALA A 118 12.71 -9.31 12.35
N LYS A 119 11.86 -9.28 11.32
CA LYS A 119 12.17 -9.85 10.00
C LYS A 119 11.70 -8.96 8.87
N ILE A 120 12.07 -9.33 7.64
CA ILE A 120 11.53 -8.78 6.41
C ILE A 120 10.72 -9.87 5.71
N LEU A 121 9.47 -9.56 5.37
CA LEU A 121 8.66 -10.40 4.49
C LEU A 121 9.08 -10.14 3.05
N MET A 122 9.21 -11.21 2.27
CA MET A 122 9.44 -11.14 0.83
C MET A 122 8.23 -11.72 0.12
N TYR A 123 7.52 -10.87 -0.62
CA TYR A 123 6.52 -11.30 -1.58
C TYR A 123 7.15 -11.42 -2.96
N ARG A 124 6.74 -12.47 -3.67
CA ARG A 124 7.10 -12.71 -5.06
C ARG A 124 5.80 -12.78 -5.85
N TRP A 125 5.64 -11.90 -6.81
CA TRP A 125 4.39 -11.76 -7.56
C TRP A 125 4.69 -11.57 -9.05
N THR A 126 4.00 -12.30 -9.91
CA THR A 126 4.05 -12.09 -11.36
C THR A 126 2.61 -11.76 -11.80
N PRO A 127 2.37 -10.61 -12.44
CA PRO A 127 1.04 -10.23 -12.95
C PRO A 127 0.50 -11.21 -13.99
#